data_AF-A0A372GH27-F1
#
_entry.id   AF-A0A372GH27-F1
#
_cell.length_a   1.000
_cell.length_b   1.000
_cell.length_c   1.000
_cell.angle_alpha   90.00
_cell.angle_beta   90.00
_cell.angle_gamma   90.00
#
_symmetry.space_group_name_H-M   'P 1'
#
loop_
_entity.id
_entity.type
_entity.pdbx_description
1 polymer ?
#
loop_
_entity_poly.entity_id
_entity_poly.type
_entity_poly.pdbx_seq_one_letter_code
_entity_poly.pdbx_strand_id
1 'polypeptide(L)'
;MSQTVQRCDYLLSQLDVLEAESIHIFREVAAEFERPVLLFSGGKDSIVMLRLAQKAFWPAPIPFPVMHVDTGHNFPEVIEFRDRRVAQTGVRLVIASVQDSIDSGRVVEQKGRRASRNRLQTTTLLDAIEEHQFDAAFGGARRDEEKARAKERVVSFRDEFGQWDPKNQRPELWNLFNTKIVQGEHVRVFPLSNWTELDIWDYVRREELELPSIYFAHTRQVFERDGLLLDAETGFANRGDDEPAFEATVRYRTVGDASCTGAVKSSATTLDEVVEEIAATRITERGQTRADDRTSEAAMEDRKKEGYF
;
A
#
# COMPACT_ATOMS: atom_id res chain seq x y z
N MET A 1 -40.26 28.74 -31.15
CA MET A 1 -39.05 28.78 -30.30
C MET A 1 -38.96 27.44 -29.60
N SER A 2 -38.18 26.51 -30.16
CA SER A 2 -37.96 25.19 -29.55
C SER A 2 -36.92 25.37 -28.45
N GLN A 3 -37.33 25.26 -27.19
CA GLN A 3 -36.38 25.18 -26.08
C GLN A 3 -35.74 23.79 -26.14
N THR A 4 -34.50 23.74 -26.60
CA THR A 4 -33.64 22.57 -26.45
C THR A 4 -33.40 22.38 -24.95
N VAL A 5 -34.13 21.44 -24.35
CA VAL A 5 -33.82 20.95 -23.00
C VAL A 5 -32.40 20.40 -23.07
N GLN A 6 -31.45 21.08 -22.41
CA GLN A 6 -30.13 20.54 -22.13
C GLN A 6 -30.35 19.25 -21.33
N ARG A 7 -30.18 18.09 -21.98
CA ARG A 7 -30.01 16.84 -21.24
C ARG A 7 -28.76 17.02 -20.39
N CYS A 8 -28.95 16.98 -19.08
CA CYS A 8 -27.86 16.77 -18.14
C CYS A 8 -27.42 15.32 -18.38
N ASP A 9 -26.39 15.13 -19.19
CA ASP A 9 -25.76 13.81 -19.33
C ASP A 9 -24.97 13.59 -18.04
N TYR A 10 -25.57 12.87 -17.08
CA TYR A 10 -24.94 12.42 -15.83
C TYR A 10 -23.87 11.35 -16.12
N LEU A 11 -22.85 11.71 -16.88
CA LEU A 11 -21.72 10.84 -17.17
C LEU A 11 -20.67 11.04 -16.09
N LEU A 12 -20.46 10.00 -15.28
CA LEU A 12 -19.37 9.97 -14.31
C LEU A 12 -18.04 9.85 -15.03
N SER A 13 -17.02 10.59 -14.56
CA SER A 13 -15.66 10.34 -15.00
C SER A 13 -15.16 9.00 -14.45
N GLN A 14 -14.08 8.46 -15.02
CA GLN A 14 -13.45 7.23 -14.53
C GLN A 14 -13.09 7.34 -13.03
N LEU A 15 -12.51 8.46 -12.60
CA LEU A 15 -12.17 8.68 -11.20
C LEU A 15 -13.40 8.81 -10.29
N ASP A 16 -14.54 9.28 -10.81
CA ASP A 16 -15.78 9.32 -10.01
C ASP A 16 -16.36 7.92 -9.80
N VAL A 17 -16.28 7.06 -10.83
CA VAL A 17 -16.68 5.65 -10.72
C VAL A 17 -15.78 4.92 -9.72
N LEU A 18 -14.45 5.07 -9.83
CA LEU A 18 -13.48 4.45 -8.92
C LEU A 18 -13.62 4.95 -7.48
N GLU A 19 -13.82 6.26 -7.29
CA GLU A 19 -14.11 6.86 -5.98
C GLU A 19 -15.38 6.27 -5.36
N ALA A 20 -16.47 6.21 -6.13
CA ALA A 20 -17.74 5.68 -5.68
C ALA A 20 -17.66 4.19 -5.32
N GLU A 21 -16.97 3.37 -6.13
CA GLU A 21 -16.74 1.96 -5.86
C GLU A 21 -15.96 1.76 -4.56
N SER A 22 -14.88 2.52 -4.37
CA SER A 22 -14.05 2.42 -3.17
C SER A 22 -14.81 2.84 -1.91
N ILE A 23 -15.60 3.93 -1.98
CA ILE A 23 -16.46 4.38 -0.89
C ILE A 23 -17.51 3.33 -0.55
N HIS A 24 -18.10 2.68 -1.55
CA HIS A 24 -19.04 1.57 -1.35
C HIS A 24 -18.38 0.43 -0.58
N ILE A 25 -17.20 -0.01 -0.99
CA ILE A 25 -16.42 -1.06 -0.30
C ILE A 25 -16.14 -0.70 1.16
N PHE A 26 -15.70 0.54 1.44
CA PHE A 26 -15.46 0.99 2.82
C PHE A 26 -16.73 0.90 3.68
N ARG A 27 -17.88 1.29 3.13
CA ARG A 27 -19.16 1.29 3.85
C ARG A 27 -19.68 -0.13 4.10
N GLU A 28 -19.58 -1.02 3.12
CA GLU A 28 -19.97 -2.43 3.28
C GLU A 28 -19.16 -3.09 4.40
N VAL A 29 -17.84 -2.88 4.42
CA VAL A 29 -17.00 -3.46 5.47
C VAL A 29 -17.31 -2.86 6.84
N ALA A 30 -17.50 -1.54 6.94
CA ALA A 30 -17.86 -0.93 8.22
C ALA A 30 -19.26 -1.32 8.71
N ALA A 31 -20.15 -1.79 7.82
CA ALA A 31 -21.47 -2.28 8.19
C ALA A 31 -21.47 -3.75 8.64
N GLU A 32 -20.60 -4.57 8.06
CA GLU A 32 -20.60 -6.04 8.24
C GLU A 32 -19.56 -6.54 9.25
N PHE A 33 -18.55 -5.74 9.59
CA PHE A 33 -17.45 -6.12 10.49
C PHE A 33 -17.42 -5.26 11.77
N GLU A 34 -17.04 -5.87 12.89
CA GLU A 34 -17.00 -5.21 14.21
C GLU A 34 -15.74 -4.36 14.41
N ARG A 35 -14.59 -4.85 13.94
CA ARG A 35 -13.27 -4.27 14.20
C ARG A 35 -12.43 -4.17 12.92
N PRO A 36 -12.86 -3.36 11.94
CA PRO A 36 -12.02 -3.07 10.80
C PRO A 36 -10.78 -2.27 11.20
N VAL A 37 -9.72 -2.36 10.39
CA VAL A 37 -8.51 -1.53 10.48
C VAL A 37 -8.04 -1.15 9.08
N LEU A 38 -7.50 0.06 8.92
CA LEU A 38 -6.89 0.49 7.65
C LEU A 38 -5.36 0.42 7.74
N LEU A 39 -4.73 -0.39 6.89
CA LEU A 39 -3.27 -0.47 6.82
C LEU A 39 -2.70 0.79 6.16
N PHE A 40 -1.98 1.58 6.93
CA PHE A 40 -1.48 2.90 6.54
C PHE A 40 0.04 2.98 6.67
N SER A 41 0.73 2.88 5.53
CA SER A 41 2.19 2.97 5.45
C SER A 41 2.73 4.39 5.21
N GLY A 42 1.85 5.36 4.94
CA GLY A 42 2.27 6.69 4.48
C GLY A 42 2.72 6.70 3.01
N GLY A 43 2.56 5.59 2.28
CA GLY A 43 2.74 5.56 0.83
C GLY A 43 1.53 6.11 0.07
N LYS A 44 1.71 6.50 -1.19
CA LYS A 44 0.69 7.13 -2.06
C LYS A 44 -0.66 6.42 -2.04
N ASP A 45 -0.69 5.10 -2.16
CA ASP A 45 -1.93 4.32 -2.24
C ASP A 45 -2.68 4.36 -0.90
N SER A 46 -1.94 4.23 0.21
CA SER A 46 -2.53 4.32 1.56
C SER A 46 -3.04 5.74 1.89
N ILE A 47 -2.43 6.78 1.31
CA ILE A 47 -2.90 8.17 1.41
C ILE A 47 -4.22 8.36 0.68
N VAL A 48 -4.33 7.81 -0.54
CA VAL A 48 -5.59 7.81 -1.30
C VAL A 48 -6.67 7.04 -0.55
N MET A 49 -6.35 5.87 0.01
CA MET A 49 -7.29 5.11 0.85
C MET A 49 -7.76 5.90 2.07
N LEU A 50 -6.84 6.58 2.77
CA LEU A 50 -7.21 7.40 3.92
C LEU A 50 -8.18 8.52 3.50
N ARG A 51 -7.93 9.19 2.36
CA ARG A 51 -8.84 10.20 1.80
C ARG A 51 -10.21 9.62 1.45
N LEU A 52 -10.25 8.44 0.83
CA LEU A 52 -11.50 7.76 0.48
C LEU A 52 -12.28 7.35 1.72
N ALA A 53 -11.61 6.86 2.77
CA ALA A 53 -12.23 6.56 4.06
C ALA A 53 -12.83 7.82 4.70
N GLN A 54 -12.13 8.96 4.68
CA GLN A 54 -12.69 10.24 5.14
C GLN A 54 -13.97 10.61 4.40
N LYS A 55 -13.98 10.50 3.07
CA LYS A 55 -15.18 10.76 2.25
C LYS A 55 -16.30 9.77 2.53
N ALA A 56 -15.99 8.50 2.76
CA ALA A 56 -16.98 7.45 3.00
C ALA A 56 -17.83 7.71 4.26
N PHE A 57 -17.21 8.26 5.31
CA PHE A 57 -17.87 8.47 6.61
C PHE A 57 -18.19 9.92 6.93
N TRP A 58 -17.79 10.89 6.09
CA TRP A 58 -18.14 12.29 6.28
C TRP A 58 -19.66 12.50 6.46
N PRO A 59 -20.10 13.32 7.42
CA PRO A 59 -19.32 14.20 8.31
C PRO A 59 -18.84 13.57 9.63
N ALA A 60 -19.08 12.27 9.83
CA ALA A 60 -18.57 11.56 11.00
C ALA A 60 -17.07 11.24 10.84
N PRO A 61 -16.33 11.05 11.95
CA PRO A 61 -14.97 10.54 11.89
C PRO A 61 -14.94 9.10 11.36
N ILE A 62 -13.77 8.67 10.91
CA ILE A 62 -13.53 7.28 10.48
C ILE A 62 -13.79 6.35 11.69
N PRO A 63 -14.64 5.31 11.56
CA PRO A 63 -15.07 4.49 12.70
C PRO A 63 -14.04 3.43 13.14
N PHE A 64 -12.89 3.35 12.46
CA PHE A 64 -11.83 2.38 12.71
C PHE A 64 -10.45 3.02 12.83
N PRO A 65 -9.49 2.37 13.53
CA PRO A 65 -8.12 2.81 13.55
C PRO A 65 -7.42 2.66 12.20
N VAL A 66 -6.29 3.35 12.07
CA VAL A 66 -5.26 3.04 11.09
C VAL A 66 -4.14 2.26 11.77
N MET A 67 -3.47 1.37 11.05
CA MET A 67 -2.35 0.60 11.56
C MET A 67 -1.15 0.65 10.62
N HIS A 68 0.03 0.83 11.20
CA HIS A 68 1.30 0.73 10.50
C HIS A 68 2.14 -0.42 11.06
N VAL A 69 2.62 -1.31 10.18
CA VAL A 69 3.62 -2.32 10.53
C VAL A 69 4.99 -1.69 10.35
N ASP A 70 5.60 -1.26 11.46
CA ASP A 70 6.86 -0.53 11.44
C ASP A 70 8.05 -1.48 11.49
N THR A 71 8.81 -1.52 10.39
CA THR A 71 10.02 -2.35 10.31
C THR A 71 11.21 -1.75 11.02
N GLY A 72 11.17 -0.45 11.35
CA GLY A 72 12.33 0.33 11.74
C GLY A 72 13.28 0.67 10.58
N HIS A 73 13.01 0.18 9.36
CA HIS A 73 13.80 0.46 8.15
C HIS A 73 13.05 1.37 7.16
N ASN A 74 12.06 2.12 7.66
CA ASN A 74 11.27 3.04 6.86
C ASN A 74 12.06 4.32 6.52
N PHE A 75 11.72 4.95 5.40
CA PHE A 75 12.29 6.26 5.04
C PHE A 75 11.80 7.35 6.02
N PRO A 76 12.70 8.21 6.54
CA PRO A 76 12.33 9.29 7.46
C PRO A 76 11.23 10.19 6.93
N GLU A 77 11.25 10.52 5.63
CA GLU A 77 10.27 11.38 4.96
C GLU A 77 8.86 10.79 5.02
N VAL A 78 8.75 9.46 4.96
CA VAL A 78 7.47 8.75 5.03
C VAL A 78 6.94 8.71 6.46
N ILE A 79 7.82 8.48 7.44
CA ILE A 79 7.46 8.45 8.86
C ILE A 79 7.01 9.83 9.33
N GLU A 80 7.77 10.88 9.01
CA GLU A 80 7.42 12.26 9.34
C GLU A 80 6.06 12.64 8.74
N PHE A 81 5.85 12.31 7.46
CA PHE A 81 4.57 12.56 6.79
C PHE A 81 3.42 11.78 7.45
N ARG A 82 3.61 10.48 7.75
CA ARG A 82 2.62 9.62 8.40
C ARG A 82 2.15 10.23 9.71
N ASP A 83 3.08 10.58 10.59
CA ASP A 83 2.77 11.09 11.93
C ASP A 83 2.03 12.42 11.86
N ARG A 84 2.48 13.32 10.98
CA ARG A 84 1.81 14.59 10.73
C ARG A 84 0.41 14.41 10.17
N ARG A 85 0.22 13.51 9.20
CA ARG A 85 -1.09 13.26 8.57
C ARG A 85 -2.07 12.61 9.55
N VAL A 86 -1.62 11.64 10.36
CA VAL A 86 -2.43 11.04 11.42
C VAL A 86 -2.88 12.11 12.42
N ALA A 87 -1.97 12.97 12.88
CA ALA A 87 -2.29 14.05 13.81
C ALA A 87 -3.33 15.03 13.24
N GLN A 88 -3.20 15.41 11.96
CA GLN A 88 -4.15 16.30 11.28
C GLN A 88 -5.55 15.69 11.12
N THR A 89 -5.62 14.37 10.92
CA THR A 89 -6.88 13.67 10.67
C THR A 89 -7.57 13.19 11.95
N GLY A 90 -6.84 13.14 13.07
CA GLY A 90 -7.37 12.73 14.37
C GLY A 90 -7.69 11.23 14.47
N VAL A 91 -7.22 10.42 13.53
CA VAL A 91 -7.41 8.97 13.56
C VAL A 91 -6.50 8.32 14.60
N ARG A 92 -6.97 7.23 15.21
CA ARG A 92 -6.14 6.42 16.10
C ARG A 92 -5.14 5.62 15.27
N LEU A 93 -3.85 5.84 15.47
CA LEU A 93 -2.77 5.05 14.88
C LEU A 93 -2.35 3.93 15.83
N VAL A 94 -2.35 2.70 15.32
CA VAL A 94 -1.73 1.52 15.92
C VAL A 94 -0.38 1.29 15.24
N ILE A 95 0.67 1.09 16.03
CA ILE A 95 2.01 0.77 15.52
C ILE A 95 2.33 -0.65 15.94
N ALA A 96 2.49 -1.53 14.96
CA ALA A 96 2.95 -2.90 15.17
C ALA A 96 4.45 -2.97 14.82
N SER A 97 5.30 -3.10 15.84
CA SER A 97 6.76 -3.02 15.70
C SER A 97 7.37 -4.38 15.34
N VAL A 98 8.06 -4.44 14.19
CA VAL A 98 8.85 -5.62 13.82
C VAL A 98 10.06 -5.74 14.75
N GLN A 99 10.60 -4.63 15.25
CA GLN A 99 11.69 -4.67 16.23
C GLN A 99 11.26 -5.40 17.50
N ASP A 100 10.04 -5.19 17.97
CA ASP A 100 9.52 -5.88 19.16
C ASP A 100 9.34 -7.38 18.90
N SER A 101 8.98 -7.76 17.66
CA SER A 101 8.91 -9.16 17.22
C SER A 101 10.31 -9.81 17.17
N ILE A 102 11.35 -9.05 16.84
CA ILE A 102 12.75 -9.52 16.86
C ILE A 102 13.22 -9.68 18.31
N ASP A 103 12.98 -8.66 19.15
CA ASP A 103 13.45 -8.62 20.53
C ASP A 103 12.79 -9.70 21.40
N SER A 104 11.53 -10.03 21.11
CA SER A 104 10.80 -11.14 21.75
C SER A 104 11.15 -12.52 21.20
N GLY A 105 11.94 -12.60 20.12
CA GLY A 105 12.34 -13.86 19.48
C GLY A 105 11.25 -14.52 18.64
N ARG A 106 10.14 -13.83 18.34
CA ARG A 106 9.09 -14.31 17.42
C ARG A 106 9.62 -14.48 16.01
N VAL A 107 10.51 -13.57 15.60
CA VAL A 107 11.18 -13.60 14.29
C VAL A 107 12.68 -13.38 14.46
N VAL A 108 13.45 -13.85 13.48
CA VAL A 108 14.90 -13.71 13.48
C VAL A 108 15.32 -12.77 12.37
N GLU A 109 16.11 -11.75 12.71
CA GLU A 109 16.66 -10.83 11.73
C GLU A 109 17.57 -11.56 10.73
N GLN A 110 17.32 -11.33 9.44
CA GLN A 110 18.10 -11.94 8.38
C GLN A 110 19.49 -11.32 8.32
N LYS A 111 20.49 -12.13 7.96
CA LYS A 111 21.87 -11.69 7.79
C LYS A 111 22.28 -11.68 6.33
N GLY A 112 23.24 -10.83 5.99
CA GLY A 112 23.85 -10.75 4.68
C GLY A 112 23.40 -9.54 3.85
N ARG A 113 23.95 -9.42 2.64
CA ARG A 113 23.78 -8.23 1.78
C ARG A 113 22.34 -7.98 1.34
N ARG A 114 21.53 -9.03 1.26
CA ARG A 114 20.11 -8.99 0.86
C ARG A 114 19.16 -9.10 2.05
N ALA A 115 19.66 -8.91 3.27
CA ALA A 115 18.81 -8.91 4.46
C ALA A 115 17.76 -7.79 4.36
N SER A 116 16.51 -8.15 4.59
CA SER A 116 15.38 -7.23 4.59
C SER A 116 14.40 -7.67 5.67
N ARG A 117 13.77 -6.69 6.33
CA ARG A 117 12.71 -6.93 7.31
C ARG A 117 11.34 -7.10 6.66
N ASN A 118 11.24 -6.93 5.34
CA ASN A 118 10.00 -7.03 4.58
C ASN A 118 9.25 -8.35 4.84
N ARG A 119 9.94 -9.50 4.87
CA ARG A 119 9.29 -10.79 5.18
C ARG A 119 8.87 -10.93 6.63
N LEU A 120 9.52 -10.22 7.54
CA LEU A 120 9.23 -10.28 8.98
C LEU A 120 7.93 -9.55 9.32
N GLN A 121 7.48 -8.63 8.44
CA GLN A 121 6.22 -7.90 8.60
C GLN A 121 5.01 -8.82 8.74
N THR A 122 5.01 -10.00 8.08
CA THR A 122 3.88 -10.93 8.14
C THR A 122 3.57 -11.36 9.56
N THR A 123 4.57 -11.83 10.31
CA THR A 123 4.38 -12.29 11.69
C THR A 123 3.86 -11.14 12.55
N THR A 124 4.49 -9.97 12.46
CA THR A 124 4.08 -8.79 13.23
C THR A 124 2.66 -8.32 12.88
N LEU A 125 2.27 -8.40 11.60
CA LEU A 125 0.92 -8.08 11.15
C LEU A 125 -0.12 -9.04 11.74
N LEU A 126 0.14 -10.35 11.68
CA LEU A 126 -0.75 -11.37 12.23
C LEU A 126 -0.90 -11.23 13.75
N ASP A 127 0.22 -10.99 14.45
CA ASP A 127 0.23 -10.77 15.90
C ASP A 127 -0.62 -9.56 16.29
N ALA A 128 -0.49 -8.45 15.55
CA ALA A 128 -1.29 -7.24 15.79
C ALA A 128 -2.79 -7.43 15.48
N ILE A 129 -3.11 -8.23 14.46
CA ILE A 129 -4.50 -8.58 14.14
C ILE A 129 -5.12 -9.42 15.26
N GLU A 130 -4.39 -10.41 15.77
CA GLU A 130 -4.83 -11.23 16.89
C GLU A 130 -5.00 -10.39 18.17
N GLU A 131 -4.00 -9.57 18.51
CA GLU A 131 -3.99 -8.72 19.70
C GLU A 131 -5.19 -7.75 19.73
N HIS A 132 -5.48 -7.11 18.60
CA HIS A 132 -6.57 -6.13 18.50
C HIS A 132 -7.91 -6.74 18.06
N GLN A 133 -7.93 -8.04 17.78
CA GLN A 133 -9.09 -8.79 17.29
C GLN A 133 -9.70 -8.14 16.03
N PHE A 134 -8.84 -7.71 15.10
CA PHE A 134 -9.29 -7.13 13.85
C PHE A 134 -9.89 -8.23 12.96
N ASP A 135 -11.12 -8.02 12.50
CA ASP A 135 -11.86 -8.96 11.66
C ASP A 135 -11.86 -8.58 10.16
N ALA A 136 -11.46 -7.33 9.86
CA ALA A 136 -11.18 -6.87 8.51
C ALA A 136 -9.97 -5.91 8.47
N ALA A 137 -9.08 -6.09 7.51
CA ALA A 137 -7.97 -5.17 7.27
C ALA A 137 -8.01 -4.63 5.84
N PHE A 138 -8.14 -3.31 5.69
CA PHE A 138 -8.07 -2.64 4.40
C PHE A 138 -6.61 -2.51 3.95
N GLY A 139 -6.29 -3.00 2.76
CA GLY A 139 -4.98 -2.86 2.11
C GLY A 139 -5.04 -2.06 0.81
N GLY A 140 -3.94 -1.38 0.47
CA GLY A 140 -3.82 -0.55 -0.73
C GLY A 140 -3.33 -1.28 -1.97
N ALA A 141 -3.46 -2.61 -2.00
CA ALA A 141 -3.04 -3.41 -3.15
C ALA A 141 -3.93 -3.14 -4.37
N ARG A 142 -3.31 -3.04 -5.54
CA ARG A 142 -4.00 -2.90 -6.83
C ARG A 142 -3.67 -4.06 -7.76
N ARG A 143 -4.59 -4.37 -8.68
CA ARG A 143 -4.42 -5.48 -9.63
C ARG A 143 -3.34 -5.21 -10.69
N ASP A 144 -3.08 -3.94 -11.02
CA ASP A 144 -2.11 -3.53 -12.05
C ASP A 144 -0.66 -3.51 -11.55
N GLU A 145 -0.44 -3.45 -10.23
CA GLU A 145 0.90 -3.34 -9.63
C GLU A 145 1.83 -4.50 -10.02
N GLU A 146 1.28 -5.71 -10.13
CA GLU A 146 2.03 -6.93 -10.40
C GLU A 146 1.13 -8.05 -10.95
N LYS A 147 1.68 -8.89 -11.84
CA LYS A 147 0.94 -9.99 -12.49
C LYS A 147 0.23 -10.94 -11.52
N ALA A 148 0.85 -11.25 -10.38
CA ALA A 148 0.27 -12.15 -9.37
C ALA A 148 -0.99 -11.57 -8.69
N ARG A 149 -1.19 -10.26 -8.76
CA ARG A 149 -2.37 -9.56 -8.22
C ARG A 149 -3.50 -9.44 -9.23
N ALA A 150 -3.28 -9.75 -10.50
CA ALA A 150 -4.31 -9.62 -11.54
C ALA A 150 -5.56 -10.48 -11.27
N LYS A 151 -5.42 -11.55 -10.49
CA LYS A 151 -6.53 -12.45 -10.08
C LYS A 151 -7.03 -12.18 -8.65
N GLU A 152 -6.55 -11.12 -8.00
CA GLU A 152 -7.00 -10.80 -6.65
C GLU A 152 -8.46 -10.34 -6.61
N ARG A 153 -9.09 -10.71 -5.50
CA ARG A 153 -10.45 -10.32 -5.15
C ARG A 153 -10.43 -9.03 -4.36
N VAL A 154 -11.55 -8.31 -4.31
CA VAL A 154 -11.69 -7.16 -3.41
C VAL A 154 -11.70 -7.64 -1.96
N VAL A 155 -12.37 -8.77 -1.67
CA VAL A 155 -12.43 -9.39 -0.34
C VAL A 155 -11.72 -10.74 -0.38
N SER A 156 -10.61 -10.84 0.36
CA SER A 156 -9.76 -12.01 0.45
C SER A 156 -9.84 -12.63 1.84
N PHE A 157 -10.40 -13.84 1.92
CA PHE A 157 -10.68 -14.55 3.17
C PHE A 157 -9.44 -15.23 3.73
N ARG A 158 -9.31 -15.18 5.06
CA ARG A 158 -8.24 -15.81 5.82
C ARG A 158 -8.81 -16.65 6.95
N ASP A 159 -8.14 -17.77 7.22
CA ASP A 159 -8.47 -18.62 8.37
C ASP A 159 -7.99 -17.99 9.70
N GLU A 160 -8.21 -18.71 10.80
CA GLU A 160 -7.82 -18.27 12.16
C GLU A 160 -6.30 -18.04 12.34
N PHE A 161 -5.47 -18.61 11.47
CA PHE A 161 -4.03 -18.45 11.48
C PHE A 161 -3.54 -17.41 10.45
N GLY A 162 -4.47 -16.74 9.76
CA GLY A 162 -4.18 -15.76 8.72
C GLY A 162 -3.82 -16.36 7.35
N GLN A 163 -3.96 -17.67 7.17
CA GLN A 163 -3.62 -18.33 5.92
C GLN A 163 -4.71 -18.17 4.86
N TRP A 164 -4.30 -18.22 3.60
CA TRP A 164 -5.19 -18.10 2.45
C TRP A 164 -5.49 -19.46 1.82
N ASP A 165 -6.78 -19.83 1.76
CA ASP A 165 -7.27 -21.00 1.02
C ASP A 165 -8.01 -20.56 -0.27
N PRO A 166 -7.56 -20.98 -1.47
CA PRO A 166 -8.26 -20.71 -2.72
C PRO A 166 -9.72 -21.17 -2.74
N LYS A 167 -10.06 -22.26 -2.04
CA LYS A 167 -11.42 -22.83 -2.02
C LYS A 167 -12.40 -22.01 -1.17
N ASN A 168 -11.89 -21.27 -0.19
CA ASN A 168 -12.70 -20.41 0.67
C ASN A 168 -13.00 -19.04 0.05
N GLN A 169 -12.39 -18.73 -1.09
CA GLN A 169 -12.60 -17.47 -1.79
C GLN A 169 -13.94 -17.45 -2.53
N ARG A 170 -14.63 -16.32 -2.47
CA ARG A 170 -16.02 -16.20 -2.92
C ARG A 170 -16.12 -15.42 -4.23
N PRO A 171 -17.02 -15.81 -5.15
CA PRO A 171 -17.33 -14.98 -6.33
C PRO A 171 -17.83 -13.60 -5.91
N GLU A 172 -17.35 -12.56 -6.58
CA GLU A 172 -17.77 -11.17 -6.40
C GLU A 172 -18.59 -10.80 -7.63
N LEU A 173 -19.91 -10.68 -7.47
CA LEU A 173 -20.83 -10.40 -8.58
C LEU A 173 -21.39 -8.99 -8.40
N TRP A 174 -21.30 -8.16 -9.43
CA TRP A 174 -21.60 -6.72 -9.35
C TRP A 174 -20.79 -6.05 -8.23
N ASN A 175 -21.47 -5.30 -7.36
CA ASN A 175 -20.91 -4.67 -6.16
C ASN A 175 -21.46 -5.33 -4.89
N LEU A 176 -21.79 -6.64 -4.97
CA LEU A 176 -22.30 -7.43 -3.86
C LEU A 176 -21.18 -8.30 -3.29
N PHE A 177 -20.85 -8.10 -2.03
CA PHE A 177 -19.81 -8.83 -1.33
C PHE A 177 -20.44 -9.77 -0.29
N ASN A 178 -20.08 -11.05 -0.33
CA ASN A 178 -20.45 -11.98 0.74
C ASN A 178 -19.36 -11.98 1.81
N THR A 179 -19.52 -11.14 2.83
CA THR A 179 -18.52 -10.86 3.88
C THR A 179 -18.60 -11.78 5.11
N LYS A 180 -19.54 -12.73 5.14
CA LYS A 180 -19.76 -13.59 6.32
C LYS A 180 -18.49 -14.34 6.74
N ILE A 181 -18.01 -14.15 7.94
CA ILE A 181 -16.88 -14.90 8.52
C ILE A 181 -17.35 -15.71 9.72
N VAL A 182 -16.62 -16.78 10.07
CA VAL A 182 -16.78 -17.43 11.38
C VAL A 182 -15.84 -16.79 12.40
N GLN A 183 -16.10 -17.02 13.68
CA GLN A 183 -15.26 -16.49 14.76
C GLN A 183 -13.81 -16.96 14.58
N GLY A 184 -12.87 -16.01 14.62
CA GLY A 184 -11.43 -16.25 14.42
C GLY A 184 -10.95 -15.98 13.00
N GLU A 185 -11.82 -16.10 11.98
CA GLU A 185 -11.49 -15.69 10.62
C GLU A 185 -11.43 -14.17 10.51
N HIS A 186 -10.65 -13.69 9.54
CA HIS A 186 -10.61 -12.28 9.19
C HIS A 186 -10.47 -12.11 7.67
N VAL A 187 -10.76 -10.91 7.17
CA VAL A 187 -10.62 -10.61 5.74
C VAL A 187 -9.55 -9.56 5.46
N ARG A 188 -8.98 -9.62 4.27
CA ARG A 188 -8.23 -8.53 3.66
C ARG A 188 -9.11 -7.89 2.60
N VAL A 189 -9.26 -6.58 2.65
CA VAL A 189 -10.12 -5.83 1.74
C VAL A 189 -9.32 -4.84 0.95
N PHE A 190 -9.50 -4.78 -0.36
CA PHE A 190 -8.69 -3.97 -1.26
C PHE A 190 -9.56 -2.96 -2.04
N PRO A 191 -9.94 -1.81 -1.43
CA PRO A 191 -10.77 -0.80 -2.07
C PRO A 191 -10.18 -0.25 -3.36
N LEU A 192 -8.85 -0.28 -3.49
CA LEU A 192 -8.14 0.24 -4.66
C LEU A 192 -7.95 -0.80 -5.78
N SER A 193 -8.52 -2.00 -5.69
CA SER A 193 -8.22 -3.11 -6.61
C SER A 193 -8.29 -2.75 -8.11
N ASN A 194 -9.25 -1.90 -8.50
CA ASN A 194 -9.49 -1.49 -9.88
C ASN A 194 -8.76 -0.21 -10.31
N TRP A 195 -8.04 0.43 -9.40
CA TRP A 195 -7.26 1.63 -9.70
C TRP A 195 -5.96 1.25 -10.37
N THR A 196 -5.51 2.07 -11.31
CA THR A 196 -4.16 1.99 -11.88
C THR A 196 -3.22 2.97 -11.19
N GLU A 197 -1.92 2.86 -11.45
CA GLU A 197 -0.96 3.84 -10.94
C GLU A 197 -1.30 5.26 -11.40
N LEU A 198 -1.72 5.41 -12.67
CA LEU A 198 -2.11 6.70 -13.22
C LEU A 198 -3.36 7.26 -12.52
N ASP A 199 -4.36 6.42 -12.24
CA ASP A 199 -5.55 6.85 -11.49
C ASP A 199 -5.20 7.36 -10.09
N ILE A 200 -4.25 6.72 -9.41
CA ILE A 200 -3.77 7.16 -8.08
C ILE A 200 -3.15 8.55 -8.17
N TRP A 201 -2.26 8.79 -9.13
CA TRP A 201 -1.62 10.09 -9.29
C TRP A 201 -2.61 11.18 -9.74
N ASP A 202 -3.52 10.85 -10.66
CA ASP A 202 -4.57 11.76 -11.10
C ASP A 202 -5.52 12.13 -9.96
N TYR A 203 -5.81 11.18 -9.07
CA TYR A 203 -6.64 11.42 -7.90
C TYR A 203 -5.92 12.25 -6.83
N VAL A 204 -4.63 11.98 -6.57
CA VAL A 204 -3.77 12.84 -5.74
C VAL A 204 -3.81 14.28 -6.24
N ARG A 205 -3.73 14.46 -7.56
CA ARG A 205 -3.81 15.77 -8.21
C ARG A 205 -5.18 16.42 -8.05
N ARG A 206 -6.26 15.68 -8.34
CA ARG A 206 -7.64 16.16 -8.24
C ARG A 206 -8.01 16.61 -6.83
N GLU A 207 -7.57 15.85 -5.84
CA GLU A 207 -7.88 16.09 -4.42
C GLU A 207 -6.82 16.93 -3.71
N GLU A 208 -5.80 17.42 -4.44
CA GLU A 208 -4.68 18.21 -3.91
C GLU A 208 -4.02 17.53 -2.69
N LEU A 209 -3.82 16.22 -2.77
CA LEU A 209 -3.26 15.44 -1.67
C LEU A 209 -1.76 15.66 -1.56
N GLU A 210 -1.33 16.15 -0.41
CA GLU A 210 0.08 16.15 -0.05
C GLU A 210 0.63 14.71 0.00
N LEU A 211 1.84 14.53 -0.53
CA LEU A 211 2.63 13.30 -0.51
C LEU A 211 3.99 13.52 0.16
N PRO A 212 4.62 12.47 0.71
CA PRO A 212 6.01 12.52 1.14
C PRO A 212 6.95 13.02 0.03
N SER A 213 7.95 13.84 0.38
CA SER A 213 8.88 14.44 -0.59
C SER A 213 9.66 13.43 -1.42
N ILE A 214 9.88 12.22 -0.89
CA ILE A 214 10.60 11.12 -1.55
C ILE A 214 10.00 10.68 -2.89
N TYR A 215 8.71 10.98 -3.11
CA TYR A 215 7.99 10.70 -4.35
C TYR A 215 8.38 11.63 -5.51
N PHE A 216 8.98 12.79 -5.21
CA PHE A 216 9.46 13.77 -6.18
C PHE A 216 10.98 13.67 -6.33
N ALA A 217 11.50 14.14 -7.46
CA ALA A 217 12.92 14.11 -7.77
C ALA A 217 13.72 14.94 -6.76
N HIS A 218 14.73 14.32 -6.17
CA HIS A 218 15.66 14.93 -5.23
C HIS A 218 17.04 14.30 -5.41
N THR A 219 18.07 15.03 -4.99
CA THR A 219 19.44 14.53 -4.99
C THR A 219 19.66 13.66 -3.75
N ARG A 220 20.23 12.46 -3.95
CA ARG A 220 20.50 11.50 -2.87
C ARG A 220 21.74 10.67 -3.19
N GLN A 221 22.48 10.26 -2.17
CA GLN A 221 23.51 9.22 -2.29
C GLN A 221 22.83 7.85 -2.48
N VAL A 222 23.14 7.20 -3.58
CA VAL A 222 22.64 5.87 -3.94
C VAL A 222 23.79 4.96 -4.31
N PHE A 223 23.56 3.66 -4.31
CA PHE A 223 24.48 2.69 -4.88
C PHE A 223 23.72 1.69 -5.75
N GLU A 224 24.40 1.08 -6.72
CA GLU A 224 23.77 0.13 -7.62
C GLU A 224 23.98 -1.31 -7.15
N ARG A 225 22.88 -2.07 -7.03
CA ARG A 225 22.90 -3.50 -6.75
C ARG A 225 21.86 -4.21 -7.59
N ASP A 226 22.26 -5.25 -8.33
CA ASP A 226 21.36 -6.05 -9.16
C ASP A 226 20.49 -5.18 -10.11
N GLY A 227 21.04 -4.04 -10.59
CA GLY A 227 20.34 -3.08 -11.45
C GLY A 227 19.26 -2.23 -10.76
N LEU A 228 19.27 -2.16 -9.43
CA LEU A 228 18.46 -1.24 -8.62
C LEU A 228 19.36 -0.18 -7.99
N LEU A 229 18.87 1.06 -7.91
CA LEU A 229 19.51 2.14 -7.17
C LEU A 229 18.99 2.13 -5.74
N LEU A 230 19.77 1.65 -4.80
CA LEU A 230 19.39 1.58 -3.39
C LEU A 230 19.90 2.80 -2.62
N ASP A 231 19.17 3.16 -1.57
CA ASP A 231 19.54 4.24 -0.66
C ASP A 231 20.87 3.96 0.05
N ALA A 232 21.80 4.92 0.01
CA ALA A 232 23.08 4.85 0.72
C ALA A 232 23.13 5.72 1.99
N GLU A 233 22.09 6.50 2.27
CA GLU A 233 22.10 7.54 3.32
C GLU A 233 21.56 7.04 4.66
N THR A 234 20.48 6.26 4.65
CA THR A 234 19.82 5.75 5.85
C THR A 234 20.64 4.69 6.57
N GLY A 235 21.54 4.00 5.85
CA GLY A 235 22.34 2.89 6.38
C GLY A 235 21.55 1.58 6.59
N PHE A 236 20.25 1.55 6.24
CA PHE A 236 19.43 0.33 6.38
C PHE A 236 19.74 -0.72 5.32
N ALA A 237 20.16 -0.30 4.12
CA ALA A 237 20.65 -1.22 3.11
C ALA A 237 22.08 -1.66 3.48
N ASN A 238 22.29 -2.97 3.66
CA ASN A 238 23.59 -3.54 4.00
C ASN A 238 24.57 -3.45 2.82
N ARG A 239 25.17 -2.26 2.62
CA ARG A 239 26.09 -1.92 1.52
C ARG A 239 27.47 -2.55 1.75
N GLY A 240 28.01 -3.20 0.72
CA GLY A 240 29.37 -3.73 0.72
C GLY A 240 30.42 -2.67 0.33
N ASP A 241 31.67 -2.92 0.68
CA ASP A 241 32.80 -2.03 0.32
C ASP A 241 33.01 -1.93 -1.21
N ASP A 242 32.57 -2.96 -1.95
CA ASP A 242 32.59 -3.05 -3.42
C ASP A 242 31.41 -2.34 -4.12
N GLU A 243 30.49 -1.75 -3.35
CA GLU A 243 29.33 -1.02 -3.85
C GLU A 243 29.52 0.49 -3.56
N PRO A 244 30.26 1.21 -4.43
CA PRO A 244 30.52 2.63 -4.22
C PRO A 244 29.22 3.43 -4.31
N ALA A 245 29.00 4.26 -3.29
CA ALA A 245 27.92 5.23 -3.32
C ALA A 245 28.27 6.39 -4.28
N PHE A 246 27.27 6.92 -4.95
CA PHE A 246 27.38 8.09 -5.80
C PHE A 246 26.12 8.95 -5.70
N GLU A 247 26.27 10.22 -6.03
CA GLU A 247 25.15 11.16 -6.06
C GLU A 247 24.30 10.96 -7.31
N ALA A 248 22.98 10.89 -7.15
CA ALA A 248 22.05 10.88 -8.27
C ALA A 248 20.77 11.67 -7.95
N THR A 249 20.17 12.27 -8.98
CA THR A 249 18.81 12.81 -8.89
C THR A 249 17.82 11.68 -9.15
N VAL A 250 17.05 11.34 -8.12
CA VAL A 250 16.16 10.17 -8.10
C VAL A 250 14.83 10.51 -7.44
N ARG A 251 13.83 9.67 -7.69
CA ARG A 251 12.57 9.62 -6.95
C ARG A 251 12.20 8.17 -6.66
N TYR A 252 11.19 7.96 -5.83
CA TYR A 252 10.67 6.63 -5.54
C TYR A 252 9.26 6.48 -6.10
N ARG A 253 9.02 5.44 -6.91
CA ARG A 253 7.67 5.11 -7.41
C ARG A 253 6.85 4.39 -6.35
N THR A 254 7.43 3.35 -5.75
CA THR A 254 6.91 2.68 -4.55
C THR A 254 7.77 3.03 -3.35
N VAL A 255 7.20 2.97 -2.16
CA VAL A 255 7.96 3.06 -0.91
C VAL A 255 7.62 1.89 0.00
N GLY A 256 8.65 1.24 0.53
CA GLY A 256 8.61 0.25 1.61
C GLY A 256 9.87 0.43 2.46
N ASP A 257 10.47 -0.67 2.93
CA ASP A 257 11.74 -0.60 3.64
C ASP A 257 12.85 -0.04 2.73
N ALA A 258 13.62 0.92 3.22
CA ALA A 258 14.76 1.49 2.51
C ALA A 258 15.83 0.42 2.19
N SER A 259 15.88 -0.66 2.96
CA SER A 259 16.78 -1.79 2.72
C SER A 259 16.52 -2.54 1.41
N CYS A 260 15.32 -2.43 0.82
CA CYS A 260 14.94 -3.19 -0.38
C CYS A 260 14.12 -2.39 -1.42
N THR A 261 13.95 -1.08 -1.22
CA THR A 261 13.24 -0.20 -2.16
C THR A 261 14.25 0.52 -3.04
N GLY A 262 14.16 0.30 -4.35
CA GLY A 262 14.98 0.95 -5.36
C GLY A 262 14.38 2.27 -5.84
N ALA A 263 15.23 3.29 -5.92
CA ALA A 263 14.94 4.56 -6.54
C ALA A 263 14.98 4.46 -8.08
N VAL A 264 14.33 5.41 -8.74
CA VAL A 264 14.40 5.60 -10.20
C VAL A 264 15.03 6.95 -10.50
N LYS A 265 15.92 7.01 -11.50
CA LYS A 265 16.45 8.28 -12.00
C LYS A 265 15.30 9.08 -12.59
N SER A 266 15.13 10.31 -12.14
CA SER A 266 14.03 11.18 -12.55
C SER A 266 14.41 12.63 -12.29
N SER A 267 13.85 13.54 -13.10
CA SER A 267 13.90 14.99 -12.89
C SER A 267 12.54 15.56 -12.50
N ALA A 268 11.52 14.72 -12.26
CA ALA A 268 10.16 15.14 -11.96
C ALA A 268 10.03 15.66 -10.53
N THR A 269 10.08 16.98 -10.36
CA THR A 269 9.98 17.70 -9.09
C THR A 269 8.54 18.09 -8.73
N THR A 270 7.63 18.02 -9.69
CA THR A 270 6.22 18.35 -9.50
C THR A 270 5.30 17.17 -9.82
N LEU A 271 4.06 17.25 -9.35
CA LEU A 271 3.05 16.23 -9.59
C LEU A 271 2.74 16.04 -11.09
N ASP A 272 2.63 17.14 -11.84
CA ASP A 272 2.38 17.07 -13.28
C ASP A 272 3.54 16.41 -14.03
N GLU A 273 4.79 16.74 -13.66
CA GLU A 273 5.99 16.08 -14.24
C GLU A 273 6.01 14.57 -13.93
N VAL A 274 5.58 14.16 -12.73
CA VAL A 274 5.49 12.74 -12.37
C VAL A 274 4.42 12.02 -13.20
N VAL A 275 3.25 12.65 -13.38
CA VAL A 275 2.16 12.09 -14.21
C VAL A 275 2.61 11.94 -15.66
N GLU A 276 3.28 12.95 -16.23
CA GLU A 276 3.83 12.89 -17.58
C GLU A 276 4.87 11.77 -17.74
N GLU A 277 5.77 11.62 -16.76
CA GLU A 277 6.78 10.55 -16.77
C GLU A 277 6.13 9.16 -16.72
N ILE A 278 5.10 8.97 -15.90
CA ILE A 278 4.40 7.69 -15.74
C ILE A 278 3.57 7.37 -16.99
N ALA A 279 2.90 8.36 -17.59
CA ALA A 279 2.13 8.15 -18.82
C ALA A 279 3.02 7.64 -19.98
N ALA A 280 4.32 7.94 -19.97
CA ALA A 280 5.28 7.48 -20.97
C ALA A 280 5.91 6.09 -20.68
N THR A 281 5.77 5.56 -19.46
CA THR A 281 6.43 4.30 -19.07
C THR A 281 5.64 3.05 -19.45
N ARG A 282 6.34 1.94 -19.71
CA ARG A 282 5.73 0.62 -20.02
C ARG A 282 6.07 -0.46 -18.98
N ILE A 283 6.78 -0.09 -17.92
CA ILE A 283 7.22 -1.00 -16.86
C ILE A 283 6.33 -0.81 -15.63
N THR A 284 5.86 -1.91 -15.05
CA THR A 284 5.05 -1.87 -13.83
C THR A 284 5.82 -1.28 -12.65
N GLU A 285 5.10 -0.62 -11.75
CA GLU A 285 5.65 0.14 -10.63
C GLU A 285 6.58 -0.70 -9.73
N ARG A 286 6.11 -1.85 -9.26
CA ARG A 286 6.86 -2.76 -8.37
C ARG A 286 7.96 -3.51 -9.11
N GLY A 287 7.72 -3.90 -10.37
CA GLY A 287 8.73 -4.59 -11.19
C GLY A 287 9.99 -3.77 -11.44
N GLN A 288 9.86 -2.44 -11.47
CA GLN A 288 11.00 -1.54 -11.60
C GLN A 288 11.76 -1.31 -10.29
N THR A 289 11.08 -1.37 -9.13
CA THR A 289 11.59 -0.79 -7.87
C THR A 289 11.82 -1.77 -6.72
N ARG A 290 11.20 -2.96 -6.71
CA ARG A 290 11.29 -3.89 -5.57
C ARG A 290 12.25 -5.04 -5.85
N ALA A 291 13.30 -5.18 -5.02
CA ALA A 291 14.25 -6.29 -5.13
C ALA A 291 13.59 -7.66 -4.87
N ASP A 292 12.69 -7.71 -3.88
CA ASP A 292 12.05 -8.95 -3.42
C ASP A 292 11.03 -9.53 -4.42
N ASP A 293 10.49 -8.70 -5.31
CA ASP A 293 9.44 -9.08 -6.27
C ASP A 293 10.03 -9.62 -7.58
N ARG A 294 11.37 -9.56 -7.75
CA ARG A 294 12.06 -10.22 -8.87
C ARG A 294 12.25 -11.73 -8.68
N THR A 295 11.77 -12.29 -7.55
CA THR A 295 11.74 -13.75 -7.32
C THR A 295 10.47 -14.36 -7.95
N SER A 296 10.58 -15.58 -8.51
CA SER A 296 9.61 -16.21 -9.42
C SER A 296 8.12 -16.12 -9.01
N GLU A 297 7.19 -16.15 -9.97
CA GLU A 297 5.72 -16.06 -9.78
C GLU A 297 5.16 -16.95 -8.64
N ALA A 298 5.73 -18.14 -8.41
CA ALA A 298 5.33 -19.04 -7.32
C ALA A 298 5.55 -18.44 -5.91
N ALA A 299 6.55 -17.57 -5.74
CA ALA A 299 6.94 -17.03 -4.45
C ALA A 299 5.84 -16.14 -3.83
N MET A 300 4.94 -15.58 -4.63
CA MET A 300 3.86 -14.71 -4.14
C MET A 300 2.61 -15.47 -3.71
N GLU A 301 2.25 -16.57 -4.41
CA GLU A 301 1.20 -17.46 -3.92
C GLU A 301 1.58 -18.09 -2.58
N ASP A 302 2.87 -18.42 -2.41
CA ASP A 302 3.37 -18.92 -1.13
C ASP A 302 3.33 -17.83 -0.05
N ARG A 303 3.71 -16.59 -0.35
CA ARG A 303 3.52 -15.45 0.58
C ARG A 303 2.05 -15.22 0.98
N LYS A 304 1.08 -15.47 0.09
CA LYS A 304 -0.35 -15.38 0.44
C LYS A 304 -0.76 -16.46 1.43
N LYS A 305 -0.29 -17.70 1.23
CA LYS A 305 -0.50 -18.80 2.19
C LYS A 305 0.15 -18.51 3.53
N GLU A 306 1.30 -17.83 3.54
CA GLU A 306 2.00 -17.39 4.75
C GLU A 306 1.32 -16.20 5.45
N GLY A 307 0.34 -15.53 4.82
CA GLY A 307 -0.42 -14.42 5.41
C GLY A 307 0.15 -13.02 5.15
N TYR A 308 1.16 -12.87 4.27
CA TYR A 308 1.81 -11.58 3.94
C TYR A 308 0.84 -10.55 3.31
N PHE A 309 -0.21 -11.04 2.67
CA PHE A 309 -1.27 -10.26 2.04
C PHE A 309 -2.50 -10.19 2.90
#